data_AF-A0A7S7QQ72-F1
#
_entry.id   AF-A0A7S7QQ72-F1
#
_cell.length_a   1.000
_cell.length_b   1.000
_cell.length_c   1.000
_cell.angle_alpha   90.00
_cell.angle_beta   90.00
_cell.angle_gamma   90.00
#
_symmetry.space_group_name_H-M   'P 1'
#
loop_
_entity.id
_entity.type
_entity.pdbx_description
1 polymer ?
#
loop_
_entity_poly.entity_id
_entity_poly.type
_entity_poly.pdbx_seq_one_letter_code
_entity_poly.pdbx_strand_id
1 'polypeptide(L)' 'MSRKPTPPLSRKPLEIPPEVARQFIAEMQAYHAEYDVTRREEIAARARHMLLEHMPKGSKLRLTEVQELFDQMRKQS' A
#
# COMPACT_ATOMS: atom_id res chain seq x y z
N MET A 1 -6.56 -3.27 43.67
CA MET A 1 -5.48 -2.95 42.71
C MET A 1 -6.11 -2.58 41.37
N SER A 2 -6.30 -1.28 41.09
CA SER A 2 -6.89 -0.81 39.83
C SER A 2 -5.82 -0.76 38.75
N ARG A 3 -5.95 -1.60 37.71
CA ARG A 3 -5.14 -1.48 36.49
C ARG A 3 -5.65 -0.25 35.73
N LYS A 4 -4.78 0.72 35.49
CA LYS A 4 -5.09 1.88 34.64
C LYS A 4 -5.37 1.37 33.22
N PRO A 5 -6.46 1.81 32.56
CA PRO A 5 -6.71 1.44 31.17
C PRO A 5 -5.64 2.07 30.28
N THR A 6 -5.07 1.26 29.39
CA THR A 6 -4.12 1.67 28.35
C THR A 6 -4.81 2.69 27.44
N PRO A 7 -4.20 3.85 27.13
CA PRO A 7 -4.81 4.81 26.22
C PRO A 7 -5.01 4.19 24.84
N PRO A 8 -6.14 4.46 24.16
CA PRO A 8 -6.36 3.96 22.81
C PRO A 8 -5.29 4.55 21.89
N LEU A 9 -4.64 3.68 21.11
CA LEU A 9 -3.75 4.08 20.03
C LEU A 9 -4.57 4.91 19.04
N SER A 10 -4.44 6.23 19.12
CA SER A 10 -5.04 7.17 18.17
C SER A 10 -4.32 7.00 16.84
N ARG A 11 -4.79 6.04 16.03
CA ARG A 11 -4.33 5.86 14.66
C ARG A 11 -4.88 7.04 13.88
N LYS A 12 -4.06 8.05 13.63
CA LYS A 12 -4.39 9.09 12.66
C LYS A 12 -4.77 8.40 11.35
N PRO A 13 -5.91 8.76 10.74
CA PRO A 13 -6.25 8.27 9.40
C PRO A 13 -5.07 8.55 8.46
N LEU A 14 -4.67 7.54 7.68
CA LEU A 14 -3.73 7.74 6.58
C LEU A 14 -4.41 8.66 5.57
N GLU A 15 -4.00 9.93 5.54
CA GLU A 15 -4.44 10.88 4.53
C GLU A 15 -3.70 10.56 3.22
N ILE A 16 -4.26 9.64 2.44
CA ILE A 16 -3.82 9.39 1.08
C ILE A 16 -4.59 10.33 0.16
N PRO A 17 -3.91 11.25 -0.56
CA PRO A 17 -4.57 12.10 -1.53
C PRO A 17 -5.36 11.27 -2.58
N PRO A 18 -6.55 11.71 -3.03
CA PRO A 18 -7.33 10.97 -4.03
C PRO A 18 -6.56 10.69 -5.33
N GLU A 19 -5.62 11.56 -5.69
CA GLU A 19 -4.74 11.38 -6.85
C GLU A 19 -3.80 10.19 -6.69
N VAL A 20 -3.22 10.04 -5.51
CA VAL A 20 -2.34 8.92 -5.16
C VAL A 20 -3.11 7.61 -5.18
N ALA A 21 -4.35 7.61 -4.70
CA ALA A 21 -5.22 6.45 -4.78
C ALA A 21 -5.52 6.05 -6.25
N ARG A 22 -5.79 7.03 -7.13
CA ARG A 22 -5.99 6.77 -8.56
C ARG A 22 -4.74 6.23 -9.23
N GLN A 23 -3.57 6.80 -8.94
CA GLN A 23 -2.30 6.31 -9.46
C GLN A 23 -2.02 4.89 -8.96
N PHE A 24 -2.35 4.57 -7.71
CA PHE A 24 -2.19 3.22 -7.17
C PHE A 24 -3.03 2.19 -7.94
N ILE A 25 -4.28 2.53 -8.24
CA ILE A 25 -5.17 1.68 -9.04
C ILE A 25 -4.62 1.53 -10.48
N ALA A 26 -4.05 2.59 -11.06
CA ALA A 26 -3.43 2.52 -12.39
C ALA A 26 -2.21 1.58 -12.41
N GLU A 27 -1.31 1.67 -11.42
CA GLU A 27 -0.19 0.72 -11.29
C GLU A 27 -0.67 -0.71 -11.05
N MET A 28 -1.74 -0.90 -10.25
CA MET A 28 -2.34 -2.22 -10.05
C MET A 28 -2.83 -2.83 -11.38
N GLN A 29 -3.53 -2.04 -12.21
CA GLN A 29 -3.99 -2.49 -13.52
C GLN A 29 -2.82 -2.82 -14.45
N ALA A 30 -1.77 -2.00 -14.46
CA ALA A 30 -0.56 -2.26 -15.22
C ALA A 30 0.16 -3.54 -14.76
N TYR A 31 0.23 -3.79 -13.45
CA TYR A 31 0.84 -4.99 -12.87
C TYR A 31 0.14 -6.26 -13.35
N HIS A 32 -1.19 -6.26 -13.37
CA HIS A 32 -1.98 -7.41 -13.82
C HIS A 32 -1.95 -7.60 -15.34
N ALA A 33 -1.74 -6.54 -16.11
CA ALA A 33 -1.64 -6.58 -17.57
C ALA A 33 -0.25 -6.97 -18.09
N GLU A 34 0.82 -6.66 -17.33
CA GLU A 34 2.20 -7.01 -17.69
C GLU A 34 2.45 -8.51 -17.50
N TYR A 35 3.29 -9.13 -18.34
CA TYR A 35 3.68 -10.55 -18.24
C TYR A 35 5.13 -10.72 -17.82
N ASP A 36 5.99 -9.75 -18.11
CA ASP A 36 7.40 -9.77 -17.72
C ASP A 36 7.55 -9.59 -16.20
N VAL A 37 8.30 -10.52 -15.58
CA VAL A 37 8.46 -10.55 -14.12
C VAL A 37 9.21 -9.32 -13.62
N THR A 38 10.28 -8.91 -14.32
CA THR A 38 11.09 -7.76 -13.93
C THR A 38 10.26 -6.47 -14.01
N ARG A 39 9.49 -6.27 -15.08
CA ARG A 39 8.60 -5.10 -15.20
C ARG A 39 7.49 -5.10 -14.16
N ARG A 40 6.95 -6.27 -13.80
CA ARG A 40 5.98 -6.36 -12.69
C ARG A 40 6.59 -5.91 -11.36
N GLU A 41 7.84 -6.30 -11.09
CA GLU A 41 8.54 -5.85 -9.90
C GLU A 41 8.78 -4.33 -9.91
N GLU A 42 9.10 -3.75 -11.06
CA GLU A 42 9.24 -2.30 -11.23
C GLU A 42 7.91 -1.56 -10.94
N ILE A 43 6.79 -2.06 -11.48
CA ILE A 43 5.45 -1.51 -11.22
C ILE A 43 5.13 -1.55 -9.73
N ALA A 44 5.33 -2.71 -9.09
CA ALA A 44 5.12 -2.87 -7.65
C ALA A 44 6.05 -1.96 -6.82
N ALA A 45 7.29 -1.74 -7.27
CA ALA A 45 8.24 -0.86 -6.60
C ALA A 45 7.82 0.61 -6.69
N ARG A 46 7.28 1.06 -7.84
CA ARG A 46 6.71 2.42 -7.98
C ARG A 46 5.53 2.62 -7.05
N ALA A 47 4.57 1.69 -7.05
CA ALA A 47 3.41 1.76 -6.16
C ALA A 47 3.81 1.74 -4.68
N ARG A 48 4.81 0.94 -4.32
CA ARG A 48 5.39 0.91 -2.97
C ARG A 48 5.98 2.25 -2.56
N HIS A 49 6.78 2.87 -3.43
CA HIS A 49 7.42 4.15 -3.15
C HIS A 49 6.37 5.23 -2.86
N MET A 50 5.39 5.34 -3.74
CA MET A 50 4.28 6.28 -3.60
C MET A 50 3.49 6.07 -2.30
N LEU A 51 3.19 4.83 -1.91
CA LEU A 51 2.54 4.57 -0.61
C LEU A 51 3.40 5.02 0.57
N LEU A 52 4.71 4.76 0.52
CA LEU A 52 5.62 5.12 1.60
C LEU A 52 5.78 6.64 1.78
N GLU A 53 5.63 7.43 0.72
CA GLU A 53 5.64 8.90 0.81
C GLU A 53 4.49 9.45 1.66
N HIS A 54 3.37 8.74 1.71
CA HIS A 54 2.18 9.13 2.48
C HIS A 54 2.03 8.40 3.82
N MET A 55 2.92 7.45 4.11
CA MET A 55 2.93 6.72 5.38
C MET A 55 3.74 7.46 6.46
N PRO A 56 3.43 7.24 7.75
CA PRO A 56 4.24 7.75 8.85
C PRO A 56 5.72 7.38 8.69
N LYS A 57 6.62 8.29 9.07
CA LYS A 57 8.08 8.03 9.04
C LYS A 57 8.42 6.74 9.79
N GLY A 58 9.23 5.88 9.17
CA GLY A 58 9.61 4.58 9.72
C GLY A 58 8.64 3.43 9.39
N SER A 59 7.56 3.70 8.66
CA SER A 59 6.70 2.65 8.10
C SER A 59 7.50 1.74 7.18
N LYS A 60 7.31 0.43 7.36
CA LYS A 60 7.91 -0.59 6.52
C LYS A 60 6.80 -1.21 5.69
N LEU A 61 7.00 -1.19 4.38
CA LEU A 61 6.20 -1.88 3.40
C LEU A 61 7.16 -2.70 2.55
N ARG A 62 6.95 -4.00 2.42
CA ARG A 62 7.76 -4.89 1.56
C ARG A 62 7.17 -4.90 0.16
N LEU A 63 7.99 -5.25 -0.83
CA LEU A 63 7.51 -5.37 -2.22
C LEU A 63 6.44 -6.47 -2.34
N THR A 64 6.64 -7.60 -1.64
CA THR A 64 5.68 -8.71 -1.60
C THR A 64 4.33 -8.30 -1.03
N GLU A 65 4.31 -7.42 -0.01
CA GLU A 65 3.05 -6.93 0.57
C GLU A 65 2.25 -6.07 -0.44
N VAL A 66 2.94 -5.35 -1.34
CA VAL A 66 2.29 -4.59 -2.42
C VAL A 66 1.75 -5.51 -3.51
N GLN A 67 2.50 -6.55 -3.88
CA GLN A 67 2.04 -7.55 -4.84
C GLN A 67 0.79 -8.29 -4.31
N GLU A 68 0.82 -8.71 -3.04
CA GLU A 68 -0.32 -9.31 -2.36
C GLU A 68 -1.52 -8.37 -2.31
N LEU A 69 -1.30 -7.07 -2.08
CA LEU A 69 -2.35 -6.06 -2.09
C LEU A 69 -2.99 -5.94 -3.48
N PHE A 70 -2.19 -5.91 -4.55
CA PHE A 70 -2.70 -5.92 -5.92
C PHE A 70 -3.52 -7.17 -6.22
N ASP A 71 -3.08 -8.35 -5.77
CA ASP A 71 -3.80 -9.60 -5.96
C ASP A 71 -5.11 -9.64 -5.17
N GLN A 72 -5.13 -9.10 -3.94
CA GLN A 72 -6.32 -9.01 -3.12
C GLN A 72 -7.36 -8.06 -3.73
N MET A 73 -6.94 -6.89 -4.22
CA MET A 73 -7.83 -5.92 -4.83
C MET A 73 -8.45 -6.42 -6.13
N ARG A 74 -7.69 -7.17 -6.95
CA ARG A 74 -8.24 -7.81 -8.15
C ARG A 74 -9.35 -8.82 -7.83
N LYS A 75 -9.25 -9.55 -6.71
CA LYS A 75 -10.29 -10.50 -6.28
C LYS A 75 -11.58 -9.82 -5.82
N GLN A 76 -11.52 -8.53 -5.48
CA GLN A 76 -12.66 -7.74 -5.05
C GLN A 76 -13.29 -6.92 -6.19
N SER A 77 -12.70 -6.96 -7.39
CA SER A 77 -13.13 -6.19 -8.58
C SER A 77 -13.94 -7.05 -9.54
#